data_AF-A0A160TGS8-F1
#
_entry.id   AF-A0A160TGS8-F1
#
_cell.length_a   1.000
_cell.length_b   1.000
_cell.length_c   1.000
_cell.angle_alpha   90.00
_cell.angle_beta   90.00
_cell.angle_gamma   90.00
#
_symmetry.space_group_name_H-M   'P 1'
#
loop_
_entity.id
_entity.type
_entity.pdbx_description
1 polymer ?
#
loop_
_entity_poly.entity_id
_entity_poly.type
_entity_poly.pdbx_seq_one_letter_code
_entity_poly.pdbx_strand_id
1 'polypeptide(L)' 'MVAVRDGRLLGVGPVADVMTEDMLGRLYDVRVRIRRDDDGAAIRFLD' A
#
# COMPACT_ATOMS: atom_id res chain seq x y z
N MET A 1 -4.03 9.70 -4.22
CA MET A 1 -4.03 8.95 -2.95
C MET A 1 -3.08 9.62 -1.98
N VAL A 2 -3.39 9.59 -0.69
CA VAL A 2 -2.53 10.10 0.37
C VAL A 2 -2.37 9.01 1.42
N ALA A 3 -1.14 8.68 1.78
CA ALA A 3 -0.82 7.74 2.85
C ALA A 3 -0.30 8.51 4.07
N VAL A 4 -0.92 8.30 5.23
CA VAL A 4 -0.58 9.00 6.48
C VAL A 4 -0.49 7.97 7.61
N ARG A 5 0.59 8.04 8.39
CA ARG A 5 0.78 7.26 9.64
C ARG A 5 1.34 8.18 10.71
N ASP A 6 0.84 8.10 11.93
CA ASP A 6 1.32 8.89 13.09
C ASP A 6 1.37 10.41 12.82
N GLY A 7 0.37 10.93 12.11
CA GLY A 7 0.29 12.34 11.72
C GLY A 7 1.34 12.77 10.68
N ARG A 8 2.10 11.83 10.12
CA ARG A 8 3.12 12.06 9.10
C ARG A 8 2.66 11.56 7.75
N LEU A 9 2.95 12.35 6.73
CA LEU A 9 2.73 11.98 5.34
C LEU A 9 3.80 10.97 4.92
N LEU A 10 3.37 9.76 4.54
CA LEU A 10 4.26 8.73 4.02
C LEU A 10 4.38 8.81 2.49
N GLY A 11 3.32 9.23 1.81
CA GLY A 11 3.33 9.42 0.36
C GLY A 11 2.08 10.08 -0.19
N VAL A 12 2.24 10.79 -1.31
CA VAL A 12 1.15 11.44 -2.07
C VAL A 12 1.40 11.24 -3.54
N GLY A 13 0.37 10.83 -4.27
CA GLY A 13 0.44 10.67 -5.72
C GLY A 13 -0.66 9.81 -6.31
N PRO A 14 -0.53 9.42 -7.59
CA PRO A 14 -1.35 8.41 -8.22
C PRO A 14 -1.40 7.11 -7.40
N VAL A 15 -2.53 6.40 -7.45
CA VAL A 15 -2.69 5.13 -6.72
C VAL A 15 -1.63 4.13 -7.14
N ALA A 16 -1.28 4.06 -8.43
CA ALA A 16 -0.27 3.13 -8.93
C ALA A 16 1.10 3.32 -8.28
N ASP A 17 1.44 4.57 -7.93
CA ASP A 17 2.74 4.94 -7.37
C ASP A 17 2.77 4.80 -5.84
N VAL A 18 1.64 5.06 -5.17
CA VAL A 18 1.52 5.00 -3.71
C VAL A 18 1.15 3.60 -3.23
N MET A 19 0.35 2.85 -3.98
CA MET A 19 -0.18 1.54 -3.57
C MET A 19 0.81 0.41 -3.92
N THR A 20 1.97 0.45 -3.26
CA THR A 20 3.06 -0.53 -3.35
C THR A 20 3.13 -1.39 -2.10
N GLU A 21 3.75 -2.57 -2.20
CA GLU A 21 3.94 -3.47 -1.04
C GLU A 21 4.73 -2.79 0.08
N ASP A 22 5.80 -2.05 -0.25
CA ASP A 22 6.62 -1.32 0.74
C ASP A 22 5.82 -0.22 1.45
N MET A 23 5.03 0.56 0.71
CA MET A 23 4.18 1.60 1.30
C MET A 23 3.11 1.00 2.21
N LEU A 24 2.41 -0.05 1.76
CA LEU A 24 1.36 -0.68 2.57
C LEU A 24 1.95 -1.38 3.80
N GLY A 25 3.12 -2.00 3.68
CA GLY A 25 3.79 -2.59 4.83
C GLY A 25 4.21 -1.55 5.87
N ARG A 26 4.70 -0.39 5.42
CA ARG A 26 4.98 0.75 6.32
C ARG A 26 3.73 1.39 6.90
N LEU A 27 2.61 1.40 6.17
CA LEU A 27 1.36 1.99 6.64
C LEU A 27 0.69 1.13 7.71
N TYR A 28 0.70 -0.19 7.51
CA TYR A 28 -0.01 -1.15 8.36
C TYR A 28 0.88 -1.95 9.32
N ASP A 29 2.19 -1.80 9.22
CA ASP A 29 3.18 -2.50 10.05
C ASP A 29 3.21 -4.03 9.87
N VAL A 30 2.95 -4.48 8.65
CA VAL A 30 2.72 -5.89 8.30
C VAL A 30 3.36 -6.21 6.95
N ARG A 31 3.63 -7.48 6.67
CA ARG A 31 4.08 -7.85 5.32
C ARG A 31 2.88 -7.96 4.38
N VAL A 32 3.00 -7.34 3.21
CA VAL A 32 1.92 -7.28 2.21
C VAL A 32 2.42 -7.84 0.88
N ARG A 33 1.56 -8.59 0.20
CA ARG A 33 1.73 -9.04 -1.18
C ARG A 33 0.58 -8.50 -2.04
N ILE A 34 0.92 -7.83 -3.13
CA ILE A 34 -0.07 -7.33 -4.10
C ILE A 34 0.01 -8.20 -5.34
N ARG A 35 -1.12 -8.78 -5.74
CA ARG A 35 -1.29 -9.40 -7.05
C ARG A 35 -2.22 -8.53 -7.87
N ARG A 36 -1.85 -8.25 -9.12
CA ARG A 36 -2.67 -7.52 -10.08
C ARG A 36 -3.04 -8.46 -11.21
N ASP A 37 -4.31 -8.49 -11.57
CA ASP A 37 -4.86 -9.20 -12.71
C ASP A 37 -5.91 -8.31 -13.41
N ASP A 38 -6.60 -8.86 -14.41
CA ASP A 38 -7.57 -8.14 -15.22
C ASP A 38 -8.80 -7.67 -14.41
N ASP A 39 -9.06 -8.29 -13.24
CA ASP A 39 -10.16 -7.94 -12.34
C ASP A 39 -9.77 -6.84 -11.32
N GLY A 40 -8.46 -6.58 -11.17
CA GLY A 40 -7.94 -5.49 -10.35
C GLY A 40 -6.79 -5.90 -9.44
N ALA A 41 -6.68 -5.23 -8.29
CA ALA A 41 -5.64 -5.49 -7.31
C ALA A 41 -6.17 -6.31 -6.13
N ALA A 42 -5.61 -7.51 -5.93
CA ALA A 42 -5.79 -8.30 -4.73
C ALA A 42 -4.63 -8.05 -3.76
N ILE A 43 -4.95 -7.65 -2.53
CA ILE A 43 -3.97 -7.35 -1.47
C ILE A 43 -4.06 -8.43 -0.40
N ARG A 44 -2.95 -9.09 -0.11
CA ARG A 44 -2.84 -10.11 0.95
C ARG A 44 -1.92 -9.63 2.06
N PHE A 45 -2.42 -9.63 3.29
CA PHE A 45 -1.68 -9.40 4.51
C PHE A 45 -1.15 -10.73 5.05
N LEU A 46 0.12 -10.78 5.43
CA LEU A 46 0.82 -12.03 5.72
C LEU A 46 1.14 -12.23 7.21
N ASP A 47 1.23 -11.14 7.98
CA ASP A 47 1.52 -11.09 9.42
C ASP A 47 1.67 -9.64 9.86
#